data_AF-A0A2R4WXF1-F1
#
_entry.id   AF-A0A2R4WXF1-F1
#
_cell.length_a   1.000
_cell.length_b   1.000
_cell.length_c   1.000
_cell.angle_alpha   90.00
_cell.angle_beta   90.00
_cell.angle_gamma   90.00
#
_symmetry.space_group_name_H-M   'P 1'
#
loop_
_entity.id
_entity.type
_entity.pdbx_description
1 polymer ?
#
loop_
_entity_poly.entity_id
_entity_poly.type
_entity_poly.pdbx_seq_one_letter_code
_entity_poly.pdbx_strand_id
1 'polypeptide(L)'
;MSAPARKPQDPATITAGLLSLVVALEGIPAGSPAGAAYTAAIRRRGEDLAAAGGVEALREARTAAIAAAPDRVETRAALIDAAWAAVPGWTA
;
A
#
# COMPACT_ATOMS: atom_id res chain seq x y z
N MET A 1 8.48 -15.60 16.20
CA MET A 1 7.50 -16.35 15.38
C MET A 1 7.60 -15.86 13.95
N SER A 2 8.14 -16.67 13.03
CA SER A 2 8.14 -16.31 11.59
C SER A 2 6.73 -16.41 11.04
N ALA A 3 6.25 -15.36 10.38
CA ALA A 3 4.98 -15.42 9.65
C ALA A 3 5.10 -16.48 8.53
N PRO A 4 4.02 -17.26 8.25
CA PRO A 4 4.04 -18.21 7.16
C PRO A 4 4.37 -17.51 5.84
N ALA A 5 5.20 -18.15 5.01
CA ALA A 5 5.50 -17.67 3.67
C ALA A 5 4.18 -17.53 2.90
N ARG A 6 3.84 -16.30 2.51
CA ARG A 6 2.63 -16.03 1.74
C ARG A 6 2.76 -16.71 0.38
N LYS A 7 1.66 -17.30 -0.12
CA LYS A 7 1.62 -17.81 -1.49
C LYS A 7 1.98 -16.66 -2.44
N PRO A 8 2.72 -16.93 -3.54
CA PRO A 8 2.97 -15.93 -4.56
C PRO A 8 1.62 -15.37 -5.04
N GLN A 9 1.46 -14.05 -4.97
CA GLN A 9 0.31 -13.33 -5.51
C GLN A 9 0.81 -12.51 -6.70
N ASP A 10 0.01 -12.42 -7.75
CA ASP A 10 0.32 -11.54 -8.87
C ASP A 10 0.17 -10.06 -8.45
N PRO A 11 0.86 -9.12 -9.14
CA PRO A 11 0.79 -7.70 -8.82
C PRO A 11 -0.62 -7.10 -8.81
N ALA A 12 -1.54 -7.58 -9.64
CA ALA A 12 -2.91 -7.06 -9.68
C ALA A 12 -3.69 -7.45 -8.42
N THR A 13 -3.55 -8.70 -7.96
CA THR A 13 -4.14 -9.16 -6.69
C THR A 13 -3.57 -8.38 -5.50
N ILE A 14 -2.25 -8.11 -5.48
CA ILE A 14 -1.62 -7.32 -4.42
C ILE A 14 -2.16 -5.88 -4.43
N THR A 15 -2.28 -5.29 -5.62
CA THR A 15 -2.85 -3.95 -5.83
C THR A 15 -4.29 -3.85 -5.33
N ALA A 16 -5.16 -4.83 -5.65
CA ALA A 16 -6.53 -4.86 -5.13
C ALA A 16 -6.57 -4.90 -3.59
N GLY A 17 -5.65 -5.66 -2.97
CA GLY A 17 -5.46 -5.68 -1.52
C GLY A 17 -5.00 -4.34 -0.95
N LEU A 18 -4.07 -3.64 -1.63
CA LEU A 18 -3.65 -2.29 -1.28
C LEU A 18 -4.83 -1.32 -1.28
N LEU A 19 -5.65 -1.31 -2.33
CA LEU A 19 -6.82 -0.42 -2.44
C LEU A 19 -7.78 -0.61 -1.25
N SER A 20 -8.04 -1.86 -0.88
CA SER A 20 -8.91 -2.19 0.26
C SER A 20 -8.36 -1.65 1.59
N LEU A 21 -7.04 -1.71 1.79
CA LEU A 21 -6.39 -1.20 3.00
C LEU A 21 -6.38 0.33 3.05
N VAL A 22 -6.18 1.00 1.92
CA VAL A 22 -6.22 2.47 1.83
C VAL A 22 -7.62 2.97 2.17
N VAL A 23 -8.66 2.37 1.57
CA VAL A 23 -10.08 2.70 1.89
C VAL A 23 -10.38 2.51 3.37
N ALA A 24 -9.92 1.40 3.96
CA ALA A 24 -10.12 1.15 5.38
C ALA A 24 -9.42 2.20 6.27
N LEU A 25 -8.19 2.58 5.93
CA LEU A 25 -7.41 3.56 6.69
C LEU A 25 -8.04 4.96 6.66
N GLU A 26 -8.67 5.37 5.57
CA GLU A 26 -9.33 6.68 5.44
C GLU A 26 -10.45 6.91 6.48
N GLY A 27 -11.09 5.83 6.97
CA GLY A 27 -12.14 5.91 7.99
C GLY A 27 -11.63 5.83 9.44
N ILE A 28 -10.32 5.67 9.63
CA ILE A 28 -9.72 5.39 10.94
C ILE A 28 -9.19 6.69 11.56
N PRO A 29 -9.46 6.96 12.86
CA PRO A 29 -8.88 8.11 13.54
C PRO A 29 -7.34 8.10 13.48
N ALA A 30 -6.76 9.25 13.13
CA ALA A 30 -5.32 9.44 13.12
C ALA A 30 -4.71 9.15 14.51
N GLY A 31 -3.54 8.51 14.52
CA GLY A 31 -2.84 8.13 15.75
C GLY A 31 -3.43 6.91 16.48
N SER A 32 -4.52 6.32 15.99
CA SER A 32 -5.07 5.11 16.61
C SER A 32 -4.19 3.87 16.34
N PRO A 33 -4.21 2.87 17.25
CA PRO A 33 -3.52 1.60 17.03
C PRO A 33 -3.95 0.88 15.75
N ALA A 34 -5.23 1.00 15.38
CA ALA A 34 -5.76 0.44 14.14
C ALA A 34 -5.15 1.13 12.92
N GLY A 35 -4.98 2.46 12.96
CA GLY A 35 -4.33 3.23 11.89
C GLY A 35 -2.90 2.76 11.66
N ALA A 36 -2.13 2.57 12.75
CA ALA A 36 -0.77 2.04 12.68
C ALA A 36 -0.72 0.63 12.06
N ALA A 37 -1.69 -0.24 12.40
CA ALA A 37 -1.79 -1.58 11.83
C ALA A 37 -2.10 -1.56 10.32
N TYR A 38 -3.00 -0.69 9.88
CA TYR A 38 -3.29 -0.50 8.45
C TYR A 38 -2.10 0.09 7.69
N THR A 39 -1.41 1.10 8.22
CA THR A 39 -0.18 1.64 7.63
C THR A 39 0.88 0.55 7.47
N ALA A 40 1.07 -0.30 8.48
CA ALA A 40 2.00 -1.43 8.40
C ALA A 40 1.55 -2.46 7.34
N ALA A 41 0.25 -2.69 7.17
CA ALA A 41 -0.27 -3.57 6.12
C ALA A 41 -0.06 -2.98 4.72
N ILE A 42 -0.28 -1.68 4.53
CA ILE A 42 -0.01 -0.96 3.27
C ILE A 42 1.48 -1.06 2.91
N ARG A 43 2.37 -0.87 3.89
CA ARG A 43 3.82 -1.07 3.70
C ARG A 43 4.14 -2.48 3.22
N ARG A 44 3.59 -3.50 3.86
CA ARG A 44 3.80 -4.91 3.45
C ARG A 44 3.33 -5.17 2.02
N ARG A 45 2.26 -4.53 1.55
CA ARG A 45 1.84 -4.61 0.14
C ARG A 45 2.83 -3.94 -0.80
N GLY A 46 3.45 -2.83 -0.39
CA GLY A 46 4.57 -2.25 -1.12
C GLY A 46 5.77 -3.21 -1.22
N GLU A 47 6.14 -3.84 -0.11
CA GLU A 47 7.22 -4.84 -0.09
C GLU A 47 6.91 -6.03 -1.02
N ASP A 48 5.67 -6.51 -1.04
CA ASP A 48 5.23 -7.57 -1.95
C ASP A 48 5.31 -7.14 -3.43
N LEU A 49 4.87 -5.93 -3.76
CA LEU A 49 4.94 -5.38 -5.12
C LEU A 49 6.38 -5.21 -5.58
N ALA A 50 7.24 -4.67 -4.72
CA ALA A 50 8.66 -4.53 -5.00
C ALA A 50 9.32 -5.89 -5.28
N ALA A 51 8.95 -6.93 -4.53
CA ALA A 51 9.43 -8.29 -4.76
C ALA A 51 8.89 -8.91 -6.07
N ALA A 52 7.66 -8.59 -6.46
CA ALA A 52 7.00 -9.18 -7.63
C ALA A 52 7.35 -8.49 -8.96
N GLY A 53 7.52 -7.18 -8.96
CA GLY A 53 7.73 -6.38 -10.18
C GLY A 53 8.57 -5.12 -9.98
N GLY A 54 9.26 -4.99 -8.86
CA GLY A 54 10.14 -3.86 -8.59
C GLY A 54 9.41 -2.53 -8.42
N VAL A 55 10.13 -1.44 -8.70
CA VAL A 55 9.63 -0.07 -8.53
C VAL A 55 8.48 0.28 -9.48
N GLU A 56 8.44 -0.32 -10.67
CA GLU A 56 7.35 -0.07 -11.63
C GLU A 56 6.02 -0.63 -11.09
N ALA A 57 6.03 -1.81 -10.47
CA ALA A 57 4.84 -2.36 -9.83
C ALA A 57 4.34 -1.47 -8.66
N LEU A 58 5.23 -0.81 -7.92
CA LEU A 58 4.85 0.18 -6.91
C LEU A 58 4.17 1.39 -7.56
N ARG A 59 4.77 1.94 -8.63
CA ARG A 59 4.24 3.12 -9.34
C ARG A 59 2.87 2.85 -9.95
N GLU A 60 2.71 1.69 -10.59
CA GLU A 60 1.44 1.24 -11.16
C GLU A 60 0.38 1.09 -10.07
N ALA A 61 0.70 0.41 -8.97
CA ALA A 61 -0.23 0.21 -7.87
C ALA A 61 -0.65 1.53 -7.20
N ARG A 62 0.28 2.46 -6.99
CA ARG A 62 -0.02 3.81 -6.50
C ARG A 62 -0.94 4.55 -7.47
N THR A 63 -0.63 4.52 -8.76
CA THR A 63 -1.42 5.15 -9.80
C THR A 63 -2.84 4.59 -9.85
N ALA A 64 -3.00 3.27 -9.74
CA ALA A 64 -4.31 2.63 -9.66
C ALA A 64 -5.07 3.03 -8.39
N ALA A 65 -4.40 3.10 -7.25
CA ALA A 65 -5.03 3.46 -5.97
C ALA A 65 -5.55 4.91 -5.95
N ILE A 66 -4.78 5.86 -6.49
CA ILE A 66 -5.22 7.26 -6.61
C ILE A 66 -6.30 7.43 -7.67
N ALA A 67 -6.22 6.73 -8.80
CA ALA A 67 -7.22 6.80 -9.86
C ALA A 67 -8.59 6.25 -9.41
N ALA A 68 -8.60 5.30 -8.48
CA ALA A 68 -9.82 4.71 -7.92
C ALA A 68 -10.62 5.66 -7.00
N ALA A 69 -10.10 6.83 -6.62
CA ALA A 69 -10.87 7.88 -5.95
C ALA A 69 -10.35 9.28 -6.36
N PRO A 70 -10.85 9.82 -7.50
CA PRO A 70 -10.39 11.10 -8.04
C PRO A 70 -10.58 12.29 -7.08
N ASP A 71 -11.54 12.20 -6.16
CA ASP A 71 -11.81 13.20 -5.11
C ASP A 71 -10.81 13.14 -3.94
N ARG A 72 -9.96 12.10 -3.87
CA ARG A 72 -9.04 11.84 -2.75
C ARG A 72 -7.60 11.61 -3.19
N VAL A 73 -7.24 12.03 -4.41
CA VAL A 73 -5.92 11.80 -5.01
C VAL A 73 -4.79 12.18 -4.05
N GLU A 74 -4.82 13.39 -3.50
CA GLU A 74 -3.79 13.90 -2.59
C GLU A 74 -3.73 13.10 -1.28
N THR A 75 -4.89 12.77 -0.69
CA THR A 75 -4.97 11.98 0.55
C THR A 75 -4.39 10.59 0.35
N ARG A 76 -4.77 9.89 -0.73
CA ARG A 76 -4.28 8.54 -1.02
C ARG A 76 -2.80 8.53 -1.37
N ALA A 77 -2.34 9.49 -2.17
CA ALA A 77 -0.93 9.67 -2.46
C ALA A 77 -0.13 9.80 -1.16
N ALA A 78 -0.51 10.73 -0.28
CA ALA A 78 0.21 10.96 0.98
C ALA A 78 0.23 9.72 1.90
N LEU A 79 -0.89 9.00 2.03
CA LEU A 79 -0.96 7.78 2.84
C LEU A 79 -0.04 6.67 2.31
N ILE A 80 -0.06 6.44 0.99
CA ILE A 80 0.76 5.42 0.33
C ILE A 80 2.24 5.81 0.43
N ASP A 81 2.58 7.05 0.10
CA ASP A 81 3.96 7.54 0.10
C ASP A 81 4.59 7.48 1.49
N ALA A 82 3.83 7.88 2.53
CA ALA A 82 4.27 7.77 3.91
C ALA A 82 4.47 6.31 4.35
N ALA A 83 3.57 5.40 3.96
CA ALA A 83 3.68 3.98 4.30
C ALA A 83 4.85 3.30 3.56
N TRP A 84 5.18 3.76 2.35
CA TRP A 84 6.22 3.19 1.50
C TRP A 84 7.57 3.87 1.59
N ALA A 85 7.72 4.90 2.43
CA ALA A 85 9.00 5.61 2.63
C ALA A 85 10.19 4.70 2.99
N ALA A 86 9.93 3.53 3.57
CA ALA A 86 10.93 2.53 3.92
C ALA A 86 11.00 1.31 2.97
N VAL A 87 10.24 1.32 1.87
CA VAL A 87 10.26 0.27 0.85
C VAL A 87 11.43 0.55 -0.11
N PRO A 88 12.36 -0.40 -0.32
CA PRO A 88 13.50 -0.19 -1.20
C PRO A 88 13.08 0.21 -2.62
N GLY A 89 13.73 1.24 -3.15
CA GLY A 89 13.47 1.75 -4.50
C GLY A 89 12.26 2.68 -4.62
N TRP A 90 11.47 2.86 -3.55
CA TRP A 90 10.39 3.85 -3.55
C TRP A 90 10.94 5.26 -3.36
N THR A 91 10.55 6.17 -4.24
CA THR A 91 10.78 7.61 -4.14
C THR A 91 9.48 8.30 -4.50
N ALA A 92 8.84 8.93 -3.51
CA ALA A 92 7.58 9.66 -3.68
C ALA A 92 7.75 10.90 -4.57
#